data_AF-A0A2D5T3N8-F1
#
_entry.id   AF-A0A2D5T3N8-F1
#
_cell.length_a   1.000
_cell.length_b   1.000
_cell.length_c   1.000
_cell.angle_alpha   90.00
_cell.angle_beta   90.00
_cell.angle_gamma   90.00
#
_symmetry.space_group_name_H-M   'P 1'
#
loop_
_entity.id
_entity.type
_entity.pdbx_description
1 polymer ?
#
loop_
_entity_poly.entity_id
_entity_poly.type
_entity_poly.pdbx_seq_one_letter_code
_entity_poly.pdbx_strand_id
1 'polypeptide(L)'
;MRLNFTKTMQIQGVKAMTLLIKAISIAQVQSNKGCAHLECMCCKHSETASKPMRDITSNEWLLAAHQVGWRHIQSENFEIQVVCPKCVDAFNQRQFKKPKKVAV
;
A
#
# COMPACT_ATOMS: atom_id res chain seq x y z
N MET A 1 -45.11 -37.08 -13.63
CA MET A 1 -43.87 -37.88 -13.69
C MET A 1 -42.73 -36.96 -14.14
N ARG A 2 -41.62 -36.98 -13.39
CA ARG A 2 -40.29 -36.38 -13.65
C ARG A 2 -40.10 -34.86 -13.50
N LEU A 3 -39.52 -34.55 -12.33
CA LEU A 3 -38.68 -33.40 -11.98
C LEU A 3 -37.57 -33.15 -13.02
N ASN A 4 -37.10 -31.90 -13.14
CA ASN A 4 -35.65 -31.62 -13.09
C ASN A 4 -35.33 -30.16 -12.74
N PHE A 5 -34.58 -30.05 -11.65
CA PHE A 5 -33.82 -28.90 -11.17
C PHE A 5 -32.76 -28.46 -12.20
N THR A 6 -32.56 -27.16 -12.38
CA THR A 6 -31.27 -26.57 -12.75
C THR A 6 -31.07 -25.35 -11.85
N LYS A 7 -30.56 -25.57 -10.63
CA LYS A 7 -29.14 -25.48 -10.25
C LYS A 7 -28.59 -24.06 -10.47
N THR A 8 -28.62 -23.32 -9.36
CA THR A 8 -27.80 -22.16 -9.02
C THR A 8 -26.42 -22.15 -9.70
N MET A 9 -26.14 -21.10 -10.46
CA MET A 9 -24.77 -20.60 -10.61
C MET A 9 -24.64 -19.34 -9.76
N GLN A 10 -24.40 -19.53 -8.46
CA GLN A 10 -23.66 -18.54 -7.70
C GLN A 10 -22.26 -18.52 -8.31
N ILE A 11 -21.99 -17.54 -9.16
CA ILE A 11 -20.62 -17.17 -9.47
C ILE A 11 -20.06 -16.69 -8.13
N GLN A 12 -19.27 -17.54 -7.49
CA GLN A 12 -18.51 -17.19 -6.30
C GLN A 12 -17.75 -15.91 -6.64
N GLY A 13 -18.23 -14.79 -6.09
CA GLY A 13 -17.56 -13.52 -6.19
C GLY A 13 -16.18 -13.72 -5.60
N VAL A 14 -15.16 -13.69 -6.46
CA VAL A 14 -13.80 -13.40 -6.01
C VAL A 14 -13.94 -12.01 -5.39
N LYS A 15 -14.03 -11.95 -4.05
CA LYS A 15 -14.10 -10.69 -3.31
C LYS A 15 -12.82 -9.96 -3.70
N ALA A 16 -12.92 -9.01 -4.63
CA ALA A 16 -11.77 -8.23 -5.06
C ALA A 16 -11.25 -7.57 -3.78
N MET A 17 -10.04 -7.92 -3.33
CA MET A 17 -9.42 -7.22 -2.21
C MET A 17 -9.19 -5.78 -2.65
N THR A 18 -10.07 -4.89 -2.22
CA THR A 18 -9.92 -3.47 -2.42
C THR A 18 -8.78 -2.99 -1.55
N LEU A 19 -7.63 -2.68 -2.16
CA LEU A 19 -6.56 -1.97 -1.46
C LEU A 19 -6.85 -0.47 -1.55
N LEU A 20 -6.88 0.18 -0.39
CA LEU A 20 -6.94 1.61 -0.25
C LEU A 20 -5.53 2.14 -0.04
N ILE A 21 -5.05 2.92 -1.01
CA ILE A 21 -3.75 3.59 -0.94
C ILE A 21 -4.00 5.02 -0.46
N LYS A 22 -3.53 5.33 0.75
CA LYS A 22 -3.72 6.59 1.46
C LYS A 22 -2.39 7.32 1.62
N ALA A 23 -2.47 8.62 1.89
CA ALA A 23 -1.32 9.40 2.33
C ALA A 23 -0.83 8.90 3.71
N ILE A 24 0.49 8.90 3.92
CA ILE A 24 1.08 8.66 5.25
C ILE A 24 0.79 9.86 6.16
N SER A 25 0.66 9.62 7.47
CA SER A 25 0.40 10.66 8.46
C SER A 25 1.69 11.18 9.09
N ILE A 26 1.63 12.39 9.66
CA ILE A 26 2.79 13.00 10.34
C ILE A 26 3.29 12.16 11.52
N ALA A 27 2.39 11.43 12.20
CA ALA A 27 2.73 10.54 13.31
C ALA A 27 3.65 9.38 12.92
N GLN A 28 3.74 9.08 11.62
CA GLN A 28 4.60 8.02 11.09
C GLN A 28 6.00 8.52 10.73
N VAL A 29 6.21 9.85 10.66
CA VAL A 29 7.52 10.45 10.42
C VAL A 29 8.33 10.39 11.72
N GLN A 30 9.42 9.62 11.69
CA GLN A 30 10.31 9.46 12.83
C GLN A 30 11.42 10.51 12.79
N SER A 31 12.06 10.73 13.94
CA SER A 31 13.30 11.51 14.02
C SER A 31 14.47 10.55 14.19
N ASN A 32 15.45 10.63 13.29
CA ASN A 32 16.70 9.87 13.35
C ASN A 32 17.86 10.86 13.27
N LYS A 33 18.67 10.95 14.35
CA LYS A 33 19.78 11.91 14.49
C LYS A 33 19.36 13.37 14.23
N GLY A 34 18.12 13.71 14.57
CA GLY A 34 17.57 15.06 14.35
C GLY A 34 17.10 15.33 12.92
N CYS A 35 17.08 14.33 12.05
CA CYS A 35 16.53 14.40 10.69
C CYS A 35 15.22 13.61 10.60
N ALA A 36 14.27 14.07 9.78
CA ALA A 36 13.06 13.33 9.50
C ALA A 36 13.39 12.02 8.76
N HIS A 37 12.69 10.94 9.11
CA HIS A 37 13.01 9.59 8.68
C HIS A 37 11.75 8.74 8.47
N LEU A 38 11.76 7.90 7.42
CA LEU A 38 10.78 6.84 7.20
C LEU A 38 11.49 5.53 6.90
N GLU A 39 10.92 4.43 7.40
CA GLU A 39 11.28 3.07 7.06
C GLU A 39 10.07 2.33 6.51
N CYS A 40 10.24 1.70 5.35
CA CYS A 40 9.24 0.85 4.75
C CYS A 40 9.02 -0.41 5.58
N MET A 41 7.78 -0.65 6.00
CA MET A 41 7.41 -1.83 6.76
C MET A 41 7.44 -3.12 5.93
N CYS A 42 7.41 -3.03 4.59
CA CYS A 42 7.42 -4.20 3.71
C CYS A 42 8.84 -4.72 3.43
N CYS A 43 9.77 -3.83 3.10
CA CYS A 43 11.10 -4.21 2.60
C CYS A 43 12.27 -3.62 3.38
N LYS A 44 11.98 -2.87 4.46
CA LYS A 44 13.00 -2.22 5.31
C LYS A 44 13.87 -1.17 4.61
N HIS A 45 13.52 -0.79 3.38
CA HIS A 45 14.09 0.38 2.73
C HIS A 45 13.75 1.64 3.52
N SER A 46 14.73 2.49 3.78
CA SER A 46 14.55 3.70 4.56
C SER A 46 15.12 4.92 3.86
N GLU A 47 14.49 6.06 4.12
CA GLU A 47 14.90 7.37 3.63
C GLU A 47 14.98 8.35 4.80
N THR A 48 16.01 9.20 4.76
CA THR A 48 16.27 10.21 5.79
C THR A 48 16.45 11.55 5.10
N ALA A 49 15.91 12.62 5.69
CA ALA A 49 16.12 13.98 5.23
C ALA A 49 17.61 14.31 5.16
N SER A 50 18.03 15.00 4.10
CA SER A 50 19.41 15.47 3.95
C SER A 50 19.75 16.62 4.89
N LYS A 51 18.72 17.34 5.38
CA LYS A 51 18.85 18.43 6.34
C LYS A 51 18.16 18.08 7.66
N PRO A 52 18.65 18.61 8.79
CA PRO A 52 18.02 18.41 10.09
C PRO A 52 16.67 19.11 10.18
N MET A 53 15.83 18.67 11.11
CA MET A 53 14.45 19.14 11.29
C MET A 53 14.32 20.61 11.74
N ARG A 54 15.44 21.22 12.15
CA ARG A 54 15.53 22.67 12.39
C ARG A 54 15.45 23.49 11.09
N ASP A 55 15.84 22.89 9.96
CA ASP A 55 15.93 23.54 8.65
C ASP A 55 14.78 23.12 7.71
N ILE A 56 14.15 21.96 7.96
CA ILE A 56 12.99 21.45 7.22
C ILE A 56 12.00 20.91 8.25
N THR A 57 10.78 21.44 8.26
CA THR A 57 9.75 20.94 9.17
C THR A 57 9.31 19.53 8.79
N SER A 58 8.82 18.76 9.77
CA SER A 58 8.27 17.42 9.53
C SER A 58 7.17 17.42 8.46
N ASN A 59 6.38 18.49 8.39
CA ASN A 59 5.28 18.62 7.42
C ASN A 59 5.80 18.83 5.99
N GLU A 60 6.80 19.68 5.79
CA GLU A 60 7.42 19.88 4.48
C GLU A 60 8.07 18.59 3.98
N TRP A 61 8.75 17.87 4.87
CA TRP A 61 9.33 16.59 4.54
C TRP A 61 8.28 15.52 4.25
N LEU A 62 7.18 15.49 5.02
CA LEU A 62 6.04 14.60 4.77
C LEU A 62 5.42 14.86 3.39
N LEU A 63 5.23 16.13 3.02
CA LEU A 63 4.73 16.51 1.71
C LEU A 63 5.67 16.01 0.60
N ALA A 64 6.98 16.16 0.78
CA ALA A 64 7.96 15.63 -0.17
C ALA A 64 7.88 14.09 -0.26
N ALA A 65 7.77 13.39 0.88
CA ALA A 65 7.60 11.94 0.91
C ALA A 65 6.31 11.50 0.18
N HIS A 66 5.22 12.26 0.32
CA HIS A 66 3.99 12.01 -0.46
C HIS A 66 4.21 12.18 -1.96
N GLN A 67 4.94 13.20 -2.39
CA GLN A 67 5.22 13.43 -3.81
C GLN A 67 6.12 12.34 -4.40
N VAL A 68 7.09 11.83 -3.63
CA VAL A 68 7.95 10.70 -4.03
C VAL A 68 7.19 9.38 -4.09
N GLY A 69 6.05 9.26 -3.40
CA GLY A 69 5.15 8.11 -3.49
C GLY A 69 5.14 7.22 -2.25
N TRP A 70 5.59 7.71 -1.10
CA TRP A 70 5.38 7.01 0.18
C TRP A 70 3.90 6.99 0.53
N ARG A 71 3.36 5.82 0.88
CA ARG A 71 1.92 5.62 1.12
C ARG A 71 1.66 4.72 2.32
N HIS A 72 0.44 4.88 2.82
CA HIS A 72 -0.21 3.98 3.76
C HIS A 72 -1.13 3.07 2.93
N ILE A 73 -0.98 1.74 3.08
CA ILE A 73 -1.85 0.76 2.42
C ILE A 73 -2.79 0.13 3.44
N GLN A 74 -4.08 0.20 3.17
CA GLN A 74 -5.12 -0.42 3.99
C GLN A 74 -5.96 -1.37 3.14
N SER A 75 -6.33 -2.51 3.71
CA SER A 75 -7.30 -3.45 3.16
C SER A 75 -8.29 -3.86 4.25
N GLU A 76 -9.28 -4.68 3.90
CA GLU A 76 -10.20 -5.26 4.90
C GLU A 76 -9.49 -6.10 5.97
N ASN A 77 -8.36 -6.72 5.62
CA ASN A 77 -7.72 -7.76 6.45
C ASN A 77 -6.37 -7.34 7.02
N PHE A 78 -5.78 -6.25 6.54
CA PHE A 78 -4.48 -5.77 6.98
C PHE A 78 -4.32 -4.28 6.72
N GLU A 79 -3.42 -3.67 7.49
CA GLU A 79 -3.03 -2.27 7.38
C GLU A 79 -1.50 -2.17 7.46
N ILE A 80 -0.88 -1.42 6.55
CA ILE A 80 0.56 -1.19 6.49
C ILE A 80 0.79 0.32 6.42
N GLN A 81 1.24 0.86 7.55
CA GLN A 81 1.31 2.29 7.80
C GLN A 81 2.29 3.04 6.90
N VAL A 82 3.49 2.49 6.68
CA VAL A 82 4.56 3.14 5.90
C VAL A 82 5.07 2.19 4.83
N VAL A 83 4.82 2.53 3.57
CA VAL A 83 5.21 1.74 2.39
C VAL A 83 5.94 2.62 1.39
N CYS A 84 7.12 2.17 0.95
CA CYS A 84 7.92 2.90 -0.05
C CYS A 84 7.33 2.77 -1.47
N PRO A 85 7.68 3.68 -2.40
CA PRO A 85 7.12 3.71 -3.75
C PRO A 85 7.23 2.37 -4.49
N LYS A 86 8.39 1.70 -4.37
CA LYS A 86 8.62 0.38 -5.00
C LYS A 86 7.64 -0.69 -4.52
N CYS A 87 7.32 -0.70 -3.23
CA CYS A 87 6.37 -1.66 -2.68
C CYS A 87 4.93 -1.28 -3.07
N VAL A 88 4.59 0.00 -3.09
CA VAL A 88 3.30 0.50 -3.60
C VAL A 88 3.07 0.03 -5.04
N ASP A 89 4.06 0.16 -5.92
CA ASP A 89 3.99 -0.32 -7.30
C ASP A 89 3.76 -1.82 -7.38
N ALA A 90 4.42 -2.61 -6.52
CA ALA A 90 4.22 -4.05 -6.45
C ALA A 90 2.78 -4.42 -6.04
N PHE A 91 2.17 -3.66 -5.12
CA PHE A 91 0.76 -3.84 -4.76
C PHE A 91 -0.17 -3.52 -5.93
N ASN A 92 0.06 -2.40 -6.61
CA ASN A 92 -0.73 -2.01 -7.80
C ASN A 92 -0.64 -3.07 -8.90
N GLN A 93 0.57 -3.54 -9.23
CA GLN A 93 0.76 -4.56 -10.27
C GLN A 93 0.05 -5.89 -9.95
N ARG A 94 -0.08 -6.26 -8.68
CA ARG A 94 -0.80 -7.48 -8.27
C ARG A 94 -2.31 -7.35 -8.45
N GLN A 95 -2.88 -6.15 -8.36
CA GLN A 95 -4.31 -5.93 -8.62
C GLN A 95 -4.66 -6.09 -10.11
N PHE A 96 -3.76 -5.74 -11.02
CA PHE A 96 -4.02 -5.75 -12.46
C PHE A 96 -3.65 -7.06 -13.18
N LYS A 97 -2.95 -7.99 -12.52
CA LYS A 97 -2.71 -9.32 -13.08
C LYS A 97 -4.01 -10.13 -13.06
N LYS A 98 -4.78 -10.06 -14.15
CA LYS A 98 -5.78 -11.09 -14.49
C LYS A 98 -5.09 -12.46 -14.38
N PRO A 99 -5.74 -13.48 -13.78
CA PRO A 99 -5.17 -14.83 -13.78
C PRO A 99 -4.85 -15.20 -15.24
N LYS A 100 -3.59 -15.50 -15.52
CA LYS A 100 -3.23 -16.16 -16.78
C LYS A 100 -4.07 -17.44 -16.79
N LYS A 101 -4.96 -17.58 -17.78
CA LYS A 101 -5.59 -18.87 -18.07
C LYS A 101 -4.44 -19.85 -18.23
N VAL A 102 -4.29 -20.76 -17.27
CA VAL A 102 -3.46 -21.94 -17.46
C VAL A 102 -4.19 -22.72 -18.55
N ALA A 103 -3.65 -22.67 -19.77
CA ALA A 103 -4.11 -23.52 -20.84
C ALA A 103 -3.61 -24.93 -20.52
N VAL A 104 -4.58 -25.80 -20.22
CA VAL A 104 -4.62 -27.27 -20.24
C VAL A 104 -3.29 -27.99 -20.05
#